data_AF-A0AAV4W1D5-F1
#
_entry.id   AF-A0AAV4W1D5-F1
#
_cell.length_a   1.000
_cell.length_b   1.000
_cell.length_c   1.000
_cell.angle_alpha   90.00
_cell.angle_beta   90.00
_cell.angle_gamma   90.00
#
_symmetry.space_group_name_H-M   'P 1'
#
loop_
_entity.id
_entity.type
_entity.pdbx_description
1 polymer ?
#
loop_
_entity_poly.entity_id
_entity_poly.type
_entity_poly.pdbx_seq_one_letter_code
_entity_poly.pdbx_strand_id
1 'polypeptide(L)'
;MSSKDVQPAIEMNENVKDVFCGDPGLSRIALNATDKKPSPQDDDELNFTINIYKHWRIRIYKPLIPLKLVLFFWFGGGSFVPPFLTVYFKQRGITLSELSTFFILSPICQFCGTVLSGIAADKLGRSKPVLVANMIFAILFLSGILFIPRLNVPNCASQPINLKCHPYQFDRLITKTSCDVVEDIIEVNSCNVQCPENVTEYCDGQNLICEILAGSEMRRNFSLSIHVKGSYKIKDRCYYNVSSMFHENATYSWCNVPHKMNCRVSCIVDSGVDCSDEGDNRDGLLITTMILFILFQTAYSNCYRFMDVTSMSLVKQHDSDFGRERFFSISGILVVSPIAGYLVDATTTDNVEKNYLAAFYLFMATVLVILVIVYKLEVRINSPGKKMWKKTMFLMKNPDVLSFVLVIFILGTAFCFTKNFMFWYLEGMNSPSFLIGLIPAVSALYGLPFLLTSRWWVNKIGATHIFILGLLGYVINSLGYSFLQDPWYSLVLEGTNIFTYHLLWVAVVLYSHEIAPEGLTSTVIATAGSIHYHIGKSSGSLIGGLIMDAFNGRVAFRVVGIICLVSAVLYALYLYIRRTCFTIVREHPAGIEDQGRPNVVTMKVT
;
A
#
# COMPACT_ATOMS: atom_id res chain seq x y z
N MET A 1 78.72 30.81 8.45
CA MET A 1 77.99 29.70 7.80
C MET A 1 78.01 28.51 8.75
N SER A 2 77.14 28.53 9.76
CA SER A 2 76.83 27.41 10.68
C SER A 2 75.85 27.95 11.73
N SER A 3 74.60 27.50 11.69
CA SER A 3 73.55 27.75 12.70
C SER A 3 73.72 26.70 13.80
N LYS A 4 74.09 27.11 15.02
CA LYS A 4 73.20 27.43 16.15
C LYS A 4 72.44 26.24 16.72
N ASP A 5 72.89 25.89 17.93
CA ASP A 5 72.21 25.10 18.95
C ASP A 5 70.82 25.62 19.32
N VAL A 6 70.03 24.67 19.87
CA VAL A 6 69.13 24.75 21.05
C VAL A 6 67.86 23.92 20.79
N GLN A 7 67.67 22.88 21.59
CA GLN A 7 66.45 22.05 21.67
C GLN A 7 65.20 22.90 21.94
N PRO A 8 64.04 22.44 21.45
CA PRO A 8 62.89 22.37 22.33
C PRO A 8 62.15 21.02 22.25
N ALA A 9 61.64 20.57 23.39
CA ALA A 9 60.52 19.64 23.45
C ALA A 9 59.28 20.32 22.84
N ILE A 10 58.69 19.74 21.79
CA ILE A 10 57.36 20.08 21.26
C ILE A 10 56.67 18.79 20.77
N GLU A 11 55.41 18.66 21.17
CA GLU A 11 54.44 17.61 20.88
C GLU A 11 54.16 17.36 19.39
N MET A 12 53.93 16.10 19.02
CA MET A 12 52.92 15.75 18.00
C MET A 12 52.45 14.29 18.14
N ASN A 13 51.31 14.14 18.82
CA ASN A 13 50.17 13.25 18.57
C ASN A 13 50.32 12.09 17.56
N GLU A 14 50.14 10.84 18.01
CA GLU A 14 49.45 9.83 17.21
C GLU A 14 48.75 8.76 18.08
N ASN A 15 47.58 9.16 18.57
CA ASN A 15 46.46 8.27 18.86
C ASN A 15 46.06 7.49 17.58
N VAL A 16 46.51 6.26 17.36
CA VAL A 16 45.72 5.17 16.73
C VAL A 16 46.41 3.81 17.01
N LYS A 17 46.46 3.34 18.25
CA LYS A 17 46.87 1.94 18.51
C LYS A 17 46.01 1.14 19.50
N ASP A 18 45.05 1.77 20.20
CA ASP A 18 44.28 1.07 21.26
C ASP A 18 42.77 0.89 20.97
N VAL A 19 42.36 0.63 19.72
CA VAL A 19 40.91 0.45 19.40
C VAL A 19 40.57 -0.87 18.68
N PHE A 20 41.54 -1.71 18.31
CA PHE A 20 41.24 -2.88 17.46
C PHE A 20 41.83 -4.23 17.89
N CYS A 21 42.40 -4.32 19.09
CA CYS A 21 42.84 -5.61 19.65
C CYS A 21 42.28 -5.75 21.07
N GLY A 22 41.15 -6.43 21.21
CA GLY A 22 40.80 -7.07 22.48
C GLY A 22 41.59 -8.38 22.57
N ASP A 23 42.48 -8.48 23.56
CA ASP A 23 43.21 -9.68 23.91
C ASP A 23 42.30 -10.93 23.99
N PRO A 24 42.66 -12.07 23.39
CA PRO A 24 41.92 -13.32 23.53
C PRO A 24 42.23 -14.08 24.82
N GLY A 25 42.62 -13.38 25.90
CA GLY A 25 43.05 -14.04 27.12
C GLY A 25 43.19 -13.13 28.34
N LEU A 26 42.09 -12.52 28.80
CA LEU A 26 41.76 -12.31 30.23
C LEU A 26 40.50 -11.41 30.32
N SER A 27 39.32 -12.01 30.52
CA SER A 27 38.18 -11.36 31.20
C SER A 27 37.03 -12.33 31.38
N ARG A 28 37.26 -13.38 32.19
CA ARG A 28 36.23 -13.78 33.16
C ARG A 28 36.21 -12.70 34.25
N ILE A 29 35.69 -11.52 33.93
CA ILE A 29 35.20 -10.60 34.94
C ILE A 29 33.70 -10.89 35.01
N ALA A 30 33.31 -11.53 36.10
CA ALA A 30 31.94 -11.74 36.48
C ALA A 30 31.20 -10.39 36.41
N LEU A 31 30.35 -10.23 35.39
CA LEU A 31 29.20 -9.35 35.52
C LEU A 31 28.34 -9.98 36.60
N ASN A 32 28.39 -9.42 37.81
CA ASN A 32 27.32 -9.51 38.79
C ASN A 32 26.06 -8.85 38.20
N ALA A 33 25.46 -9.52 37.22
CA ALA A 33 24.07 -9.41 36.88
C ALA A 33 23.51 -10.78 37.20
N THR A 34 22.66 -10.83 38.21
CA THR A 34 21.77 -11.94 38.52
C THR A 34 20.81 -12.16 37.36
N ASP A 35 21.28 -12.67 36.22
CA ASP A 35 20.45 -13.32 35.22
C ASP A 35 20.74 -14.81 35.34
N LYS A 36 20.08 -15.42 36.33
CA LYS A 36 19.86 -16.87 36.33
C LYS A 36 19.23 -17.19 34.97
N LYS A 37 19.88 -18.06 34.18
CA LYS A 37 19.13 -18.85 33.21
C LYS A 37 17.97 -19.48 34.00
N PRO A 38 16.70 -19.28 33.60
CA PRO A 38 15.58 -19.81 34.35
C PRO A 38 15.81 -21.32 34.55
N SER A 39 15.54 -21.80 35.75
CA SER A 39 15.56 -23.24 35.99
C SER A 39 14.50 -23.89 35.09
N PRO A 40 14.60 -25.19 34.75
CA PRO A 40 13.59 -25.87 33.92
C PRO A 40 12.16 -25.74 34.45
N GLN A 41 12.00 -25.48 35.76
CA GLN A 41 10.71 -25.20 36.41
C GLN A 41 10.19 -23.78 36.17
N ASP A 42 11.06 -22.77 36.05
CA ASP A 42 10.67 -21.39 35.71
C ASP A 42 10.24 -21.25 34.23
N ASP A 43 10.85 -22.03 33.34
CA ASP A 43 10.56 -22.01 31.89
C ASP A 43 9.13 -22.51 31.56
N ASP A 44 8.60 -23.46 32.33
CA ASP A 44 7.20 -23.92 32.18
C ASP A 44 6.21 -22.92 32.80
N GLU A 45 6.62 -22.13 33.80
CA GLU A 45 5.78 -21.08 34.38
C GLU A 45 5.66 -19.86 33.45
N LEU A 46 6.67 -19.59 32.62
CA LEU A 46 6.69 -18.51 31.63
C LEU A 46 6.09 -18.87 30.26
N ASN A 47 5.84 -20.16 29.96
CA ASN A 47 5.36 -20.60 28.65
C ASN A 47 3.95 -21.19 28.71
N PHE A 48 3.01 -20.61 27.97
CA PHE A 48 1.70 -21.23 27.72
C PHE A 48 1.82 -22.18 26.53
N THR A 49 1.49 -23.47 26.72
CA THR A 49 1.51 -24.46 25.64
C THR A 49 0.10 -24.75 25.14
N ILE A 50 -0.15 -24.51 23.85
CA ILE A 50 -1.37 -24.96 23.17
C ILE A 50 -1.02 -26.22 22.39
N ASN A 51 -1.67 -27.34 22.74
CA ASN A 51 -1.56 -28.60 22.03
C ASN A 51 -2.62 -28.65 20.92
N ILE A 52 -2.20 -28.66 19.66
CA ILE A 52 -3.14 -28.71 18.51
C ILE A 52 -3.35 -30.16 18.05
N TYR A 53 -2.29 -30.98 18.05
CA TYR A 53 -2.35 -32.40 17.74
C TYR A 53 -1.10 -33.12 18.31
N LYS A 54 -1.10 -34.46 18.43
CA LYS A 54 -0.10 -35.29 19.18
C LYS A 54 1.38 -34.88 19.08
N HIS A 55 1.83 -34.23 18.00
CA HIS A 55 3.22 -33.75 17.83
C HIS A 55 3.39 -32.23 17.62
N TRP A 56 2.31 -31.45 17.55
CA TRP A 56 2.36 -30.00 17.35
C TRP A 56 2.04 -29.25 18.63
N ARG A 57 3.08 -28.67 19.26
CA ARG A 57 2.99 -27.83 20.46
C ARG A 57 3.37 -26.38 20.13
N ILE A 58 2.44 -25.45 20.30
CA ILE A 58 2.74 -24.01 20.23
C ILE A 58 3.10 -23.53 21.62
N ARG A 59 4.36 -23.11 21.83
CA ARG A 59 4.81 -22.42 23.06
C ARG A 59 4.65 -20.91 22.88
N ILE A 60 3.83 -20.29 23.72
CA ILE A 60 3.64 -18.85 23.79
C ILE A 60 4.31 -18.35 25.06
N TYR A 61 5.41 -17.62 24.90
CA TYR A 61 6.09 -16.96 26.01
C TYR A 61 5.24 -15.80 26.56
N LYS A 62 4.89 -15.87 27.85
CA LYS A 62 3.93 -14.95 28.52
C LYS A 62 4.33 -13.47 28.40
N PRO A 63 5.61 -13.06 28.60
CA PRO A 63 6.03 -11.68 28.43
C PRO A 63 5.84 -11.09 27.02
N LEU A 64 5.74 -11.93 25.99
CA LEU A 64 5.52 -11.50 24.60
C LEU A 64 4.04 -11.42 24.22
N ILE A 65 3.11 -11.83 25.10
CA ILE A 65 1.66 -11.75 24.83
C ILE A 65 1.21 -10.31 24.50
N PRO A 66 1.63 -9.26 25.25
CA PRO A 66 1.25 -7.89 24.91
C PRO A 66 1.72 -7.49 23.51
N LEU A 67 2.94 -7.88 23.11
CA LEU A 67 3.45 -7.63 21.77
C LEU A 67 2.58 -8.29 20.69
N LYS A 68 2.22 -9.57 20.89
CA LYS A 68 1.37 -10.33 19.95
C LYS A 68 0.01 -9.67 19.75
N LEU A 69 -0.62 -9.20 20.83
CA LEU A 69 -1.90 -8.49 20.75
C LEU A 69 -1.75 -7.14 20.02
N VAL A 70 -0.69 -6.38 20.31
CA VAL A 70 -0.40 -5.12 19.61
C VAL A 70 -0.23 -5.36 18.10
N LEU A 71 0.55 -6.39 17.73
CA LEU A 71 0.75 -6.79 16.34
C LEU A 71 -0.55 -7.24 15.67
N PHE A 72 -1.36 -8.04 16.35
CA PHE A 72 -2.66 -8.51 15.85
C PHE A 72 -3.59 -7.35 15.53
N PHE A 73 -3.82 -6.46 16.50
CA PHE A 73 -4.77 -5.36 16.33
C PHE A 73 -4.27 -4.29 15.36
N TRP A 74 -2.96 -3.97 15.35
CA TRP A 74 -2.45 -2.92 14.45
C TRP A 74 -2.47 -3.34 12.99
N PHE A 75 -2.00 -4.55 12.69
CA PHE A 75 -2.01 -5.05 11.32
C PHE A 75 -3.44 -5.39 10.87
N GLY A 76 -4.25 -5.95 11.76
CA GLY A 76 -5.67 -6.20 11.49
C GLY A 76 -6.42 -4.92 11.18
N GLY A 77 -6.40 -3.96 12.11
CA GLY A 77 -7.03 -2.65 11.95
C GLY A 77 -6.47 -1.84 10.79
N GLY A 78 -5.15 -1.83 10.60
CA GLY A 78 -4.50 -1.01 9.58
C GLY A 78 -4.73 -1.52 8.15
N SER A 79 -4.84 -2.84 7.95
CA SER A 79 -4.91 -3.44 6.61
C SER A 79 -6.04 -2.90 5.71
N PHE A 80 -7.22 -2.59 6.28
CA PHE A 80 -8.38 -2.12 5.51
C PHE A 80 -8.43 -0.59 5.37
N VAL A 81 -7.65 0.16 6.16
CA VAL A 81 -7.74 1.62 6.18
C VAL A 81 -7.32 2.23 4.84
N PRO A 82 -6.19 1.87 4.20
CA PRO A 82 -5.83 2.44 2.90
C PRO A 82 -6.90 2.25 1.80
N PRO A 83 -7.44 1.03 1.54
CA PRO A 83 -8.46 0.87 0.51
C PRO A 83 -9.78 1.59 0.86
N PHE A 84 -10.24 1.55 2.12
CA PHE A 84 -11.48 2.24 2.50
C PHE A 84 -11.33 3.76 2.49
N LEU A 85 -10.18 4.31 2.88
CA LEU A 85 -9.91 5.74 2.82
C LEU A 85 -9.90 6.27 1.38
N THR A 86 -9.41 5.46 0.45
CA THR A 86 -9.43 5.76 -1.00
C THR A 86 -10.86 5.89 -1.52
N VAL A 87 -11.74 4.93 -1.21
CA VAL A 87 -13.13 4.96 -1.66
C VAL A 87 -13.96 6.00 -0.90
N TYR A 88 -13.66 6.23 0.37
CA TYR A 88 -14.24 7.32 1.16
C TYR A 88 -13.96 8.69 0.54
N PHE A 89 -12.72 8.96 0.09
CA PHE A 89 -12.39 10.20 -0.61
C PHE A 89 -13.18 10.38 -1.92
N LYS A 90 -13.35 9.30 -2.68
CA LYS A 90 -14.18 9.30 -3.89
C LYS A 90 -15.63 9.67 -3.58
N GLN A 91 -16.22 9.11 -2.51
CA GLN A 91 -17.57 9.47 -2.06
C GLN A 91 -17.68 10.94 -1.59
N ARG A 92 -16.60 11.49 -1.03
CA ARG A 92 -16.54 12.88 -0.58
C ARG A 92 -16.27 13.88 -1.72
N GLY A 93 -16.28 13.45 -2.98
CA GLY A 93 -16.15 14.34 -4.14
C GLY A 93 -14.71 14.61 -4.60
N ILE A 94 -13.71 13.92 -4.05
CA ILE A 94 -12.32 14.01 -4.51
C ILE A 94 -12.19 13.28 -5.85
N THR A 95 -11.66 13.98 -6.85
CA THR A 95 -11.45 13.40 -8.18
C THR A 95 -10.26 12.43 -8.20
N LEU A 96 -10.20 11.56 -9.22
CA LEU A 96 -9.12 10.58 -9.35
C LEU A 96 -7.74 11.25 -9.52
N SER A 97 -7.67 12.38 -10.23
CA SER A 97 -6.44 13.15 -10.43
C SER A 97 -5.92 13.78 -9.13
N GLU A 98 -6.82 14.32 -8.31
CA GLU A 98 -6.50 14.89 -7.00
C GLU A 98 -6.02 13.79 -6.03
N LEU A 99 -6.74 12.67 -5.97
CA LEU A 99 -6.36 11.51 -5.17
C LEU A 99 -5.02 10.90 -5.60
N SER A 100 -4.72 10.89 -6.91
CA SER A 100 -3.42 10.46 -7.44
C SER A 100 -2.29 11.36 -6.96
N THR A 101 -2.54 12.68 -6.86
CA THR A 101 -1.58 13.64 -6.31
C THR A 101 -1.25 13.32 -4.85
N PHE A 102 -2.27 12.96 -4.05
CA PHE A 102 -2.07 12.58 -2.64
C PHE A 102 -1.13 11.38 -2.52
N PHE A 103 -1.31 10.36 -3.38
CA PHE A 103 -0.49 9.14 -3.36
C PHE A 103 0.93 9.33 -3.88
N ILE A 104 1.18 10.31 -4.76
CA ILE A 104 2.53 10.63 -5.24
C ILE A 104 3.31 11.39 -4.15
N LEU A 105 2.67 12.36 -3.50
CA LEU A 105 3.34 13.21 -2.51
C LEU A 105 3.57 12.49 -1.16
N SER A 106 2.62 11.64 -0.76
CA SER A 106 2.64 10.99 0.55
C SER A 106 3.90 10.15 0.84
N PRO A 107 4.39 9.27 -0.05
CA PRO A 107 5.61 8.48 0.18
C PRO A 107 6.88 9.31 0.46
N ILE A 108 7.02 10.48 -0.18
CA ILE A 108 8.15 11.39 0.04
C ILE A 108 8.11 11.94 1.46
N CYS A 109 6.94 12.41 1.90
CA CYS A 109 6.74 12.90 3.26
C CYS A 109 6.88 11.79 4.31
N GLN A 110 6.43 10.57 4.01
CA GLN A 110 6.59 9.40 4.88
C GLN A 110 8.08 9.08 5.11
N PHE A 111 8.91 9.15 4.08
CA PHE A 111 10.35 8.97 4.21
C PHE A 111 10.95 10.00 5.19
N CYS A 112 10.68 11.29 4.98
CA CYS A 112 11.15 12.34 5.90
C CYS A 112 10.62 12.13 7.32
N GLY A 113 9.34 11.79 7.49
CA GLY A 113 8.71 11.56 8.78
C GLY A 113 9.26 10.35 9.54
N THR A 114 9.64 9.28 8.85
CA THR A 114 10.33 8.14 9.49
C THR A 114 11.71 8.52 10.00
N VAL A 115 12.50 9.25 9.21
CA VAL A 115 13.84 9.70 9.61
C VAL A 115 13.75 10.61 10.83
N LEU A 116 12.84 11.59 10.82
CA LEU A 116 12.62 12.49 11.95
C LEU A 116 12.17 11.73 13.21
N SER A 117 11.26 10.77 13.07
CA SER A 117 10.81 9.96 14.21
C SER A 117 11.91 9.06 14.75
N GLY A 118 12.78 8.53 13.89
CA GLY A 118 13.98 7.81 14.30
C GLY A 118 14.91 8.67 15.14
N ILE A 119 15.24 9.88 14.66
CA ILE A 119 16.05 10.87 15.41
C ILE A 119 15.40 11.22 16.75
N ALA A 120 14.07 11.37 16.78
CA ALA A 120 13.34 11.62 18.02
C ALA A 120 13.46 10.46 19.02
N ALA A 121 13.31 9.22 18.54
CA ALA A 121 13.46 8.02 19.37
C ALA A 121 14.88 7.90 19.93
N ASP A 122 15.89 8.25 19.11
CA ASP A 122 17.29 8.27 19.48
C ASP A 122 17.57 9.30 20.59
N LYS A 123 17.04 10.52 20.46
CA LYS A 123 17.19 11.58 21.48
C LYS A 123 16.50 11.21 22.80
N LEU A 124 15.35 10.56 22.73
CA LEU A 124 14.59 10.13 23.91
C LEU A 124 15.19 8.89 24.58
N GLY A 125 16.08 8.17 23.90
CA GLY A 125 16.64 6.90 24.38
C GLY A 125 15.59 5.81 24.60
N ARG A 126 14.37 6.00 24.09
CA ARG A 126 13.22 5.10 24.24
C ARG A 126 12.33 5.21 23.00
N SER A 127 12.00 4.09 22.36
CA SER A 127 11.11 4.08 21.19
C SER A 127 9.62 4.09 21.54
N LYS A 128 9.26 3.57 22.72
CA LYS A 128 7.86 3.47 23.17
C LYS A 128 7.11 4.81 23.17
N PRO A 129 7.67 5.92 23.70
CA PRO A 129 6.99 7.22 23.64
C PRO A 129 6.74 7.70 22.20
N VAL A 130 7.68 7.44 21.28
CA VAL A 130 7.54 7.82 19.86
C VAL A 130 6.47 6.98 19.16
N LEU A 131 6.40 5.68 19.46
CA LEU A 131 5.33 4.80 18.98
C LEU A 131 3.95 5.30 19.46
N VAL A 132 3.82 5.58 20.76
CA VAL A 132 2.57 6.08 21.35
C VAL A 132 2.17 7.43 20.75
N ALA A 133 3.11 8.36 20.57
CA ALA A 133 2.84 9.65 19.93
C ALA A 133 2.32 9.47 18.49
N ASN A 134 2.94 8.61 17.69
CA ASN A 134 2.48 8.34 16.32
C ASN A 134 1.09 7.66 16.29
N MET A 135 0.75 6.80 17.25
CA MET A 135 -0.60 6.24 17.37
C MET A 135 -1.65 7.30 17.67
N ILE A 136 -1.36 8.22 18.60
CA ILE A 136 -2.24 9.33 18.93
C ILE A 136 -2.40 10.25 17.73
N PHE A 137 -1.31 10.60 17.05
CA PHE A 137 -1.36 11.38 15.82
C PHE A 137 -2.17 10.69 14.71
N ALA A 138 -2.06 9.37 14.56
CA ALA A 138 -2.87 8.63 13.59
C ALA A 138 -4.38 8.76 13.88
N ILE A 139 -4.80 8.67 15.14
CA ILE A 139 -6.21 8.91 15.54
C ILE A 139 -6.61 10.36 15.26
N LEU A 140 -5.79 11.33 15.67
CA LEU A 140 -6.08 12.76 15.52
C LEU A 140 -6.23 13.16 14.04
N PHE A 141 -5.28 12.75 13.19
CA PHE A 141 -5.33 13.09 11.77
C PHE A 141 -6.45 12.35 11.05
N LEU A 142 -6.72 11.07 11.37
CA LEU A 142 -7.87 10.36 10.81
C LEU A 142 -9.17 11.03 11.23
N SER A 143 -9.33 11.38 12.51
CA SER A 143 -10.50 12.12 12.99
C SER A 143 -10.66 13.44 12.24
N GLY A 144 -9.57 14.19 12.06
CA GLY A 144 -9.53 15.41 11.26
C GLY A 144 -10.05 15.20 9.84
N ILE A 145 -9.65 14.11 9.16
CA ILE A 145 -10.16 13.75 7.83
C ILE A 145 -11.67 13.45 7.86
N LEU A 146 -12.18 12.80 8.92
CA LEU A 146 -13.61 12.47 9.03
C LEU A 146 -14.49 13.69 9.28
N PHE A 147 -13.96 14.75 9.90
CA PHE A 147 -14.68 16.01 10.12
C PHE A 147 -14.80 16.88 8.87
N ILE A 148 -14.01 16.62 7.81
CA ILE A 148 -14.07 17.41 6.58
C ILE A 148 -15.41 17.14 5.89
N PRO A 149 -16.19 18.20 5.56
CA PRO A 149 -17.45 18.04 4.85
C PRO A 149 -17.21 17.55 3.42
N ARG A 150 -18.30 17.17 2.72
CA ARG A 150 -18.20 16.76 1.31
C ARG A 150 -17.64 17.91 0.48
N LEU A 151 -16.69 17.62 -0.39
CA LEU A 151 -16.20 18.56 -1.40
C LEU A 151 -17.23 18.58 -2.53
N ASN A 152 -17.68 19.77 -2.92
CA ASN A 152 -18.55 19.93 -4.07
C ASN A 152 -17.79 19.47 -5.32
N VAL A 153 -18.41 18.58 -6.10
CA VAL A 153 -17.80 17.99 -7.29
C VAL A 153 -17.59 19.12 -8.31
N PRO A 154 -16.38 19.30 -8.88
CA PRO A 154 -16.09 20.38 -9.84
C PRO A 154 -16.88 20.27 -11.15
N ASN A 155 -17.61 19.17 -11.36
CA ASN A 155 -18.39 18.92 -12.56
C ASN A 155 -19.89 18.96 -12.26
N CYS A 156 -20.45 20.17 -12.09
CA CYS A 156 -21.80 20.46 -12.62
C CYS A 156 -21.72 20.57 -14.16
N ALA A 157 -20.93 19.72 -14.83
CA ALA A 157 -20.85 19.69 -16.27
C ALA A 157 -22.13 19.01 -16.77
N SER A 158 -22.98 19.80 -17.42
CA SER A 158 -24.13 19.36 -18.21
C SER A 158 -23.87 18.00 -18.86
N GLN A 159 -24.56 16.96 -18.39
CA GLN A 159 -24.40 15.64 -19.00
C GLN A 159 -25.16 15.61 -20.32
N PRO A 160 -24.51 15.28 -21.45
CA PRO A 160 -25.20 15.16 -22.72
C PRO A 160 -26.03 13.88 -22.72
N ILE A 161 -27.35 14.02 -22.76
CA ILE A 161 -28.26 12.91 -23.04
C ILE A 161 -28.37 12.75 -24.55
N ASN A 162 -28.11 11.54 -25.03
CA ASN A 162 -28.35 11.16 -26.41
C ASN A 162 -29.58 10.25 -26.48
N LEU A 163 -30.60 10.72 -27.17
CA LEU A 163 -31.81 9.94 -27.45
C LEU A 163 -31.59 9.12 -28.74
N LYS A 164 -31.83 7.80 -28.68
CA LYS A 164 -31.74 6.91 -29.85
C LYS A 164 -32.96 5.99 -29.94
N CYS A 165 -33.50 5.82 -31.15
CA CYS A 165 -34.48 4.77 -31.46
C CYS A 165 -33.73 3.43 -31.64
N HIS A 166 -34.18 2.38 -30.95
CA HIS A 166 -33.63 1.04 -31.17
C HIS A 166 -34.22 0.43 -32.46
N PRO A 167 -33.41 -0.19 -33.34
CA PRO A 167 -33.84 -0.59 -34.69
C PRO A 167 -34.81 -1.78 -34.75
N TYR A 168 -34.95 -2.57 -33.68
CA TYR A 168 -35.74 -3.83 -33.71
C TYR A 168 -36.74 -3.99 -32.55
N GLN A 169 -36.66 -3.13 -31.54
CA GLN A 169 -37.53 -3.14 -30.37
C GLN A 169 -37.94 -1.69 -30.20
N PHE A 170 -39.24 -1.41 -30.21
CA PHE A 170 -39.81 -0.06 -30.16
C PHE A 170 -39.60 0.63 -28.80
N ASP A 171 -38.54 0.26 -28.08
CA ASP A 171 -38.19 0.82 -26.79
C ASP A 171 -37.43 2.12 -27.00
N ARG A 172 -37.88 3.11 -26.24
CA ARG A 172 -37.57 4.51 -26.41
C ARG A 172 -36.47 4.86 -25.41
N LEU A 173 -35.20 4.80 -25.82
CA LEU A 173 -34.09 4.69 -24.86
C LEU A 173 -33.33 6.00 -24.63
N ILE A 174 -33.31 6.45 -23.37
CA ILE A 174 -32.33 7.41 -22.85
C ILE A 174 -31.12 6.62 -22.34
N THR A 175 -29.90 7.00 -22.74
CA THR A 175 -28.67 6.43 -22.16
C THR A 175 -28.04 7.40 -21.16
N LYS A 176 -27.93 7.00 -19.89
CA LYS A 176 -27.19 7.72 -18.85
C LYS A 176 -26.07 6.85 -18.26
N THR A 177 -25.05 7.49 -17.68
CA THR A 177 -23.90 6.81 -17.03
C THR A 177 -24.17 6.45 -15.56
N SER A 178 -25.18 7.05 -14.91
CA SER A 178 -25.64 6.70 -13.56
C SER A 178 -27.16 6.45 -13.52
N CYS A 179 -27.60 5.56 -12.62
CA CYS A 179 -28.99 5.08 -12.52
C CYS A 179 -29.75 5.80 -11.39
N ASP A 180 -29.48 7.08 -11.14
CA ASP A 180 -29.89 7.76 -9.91
C ASP A 180 -31.24 8.51 -10.01
N VAL A 181 -31.99 8.36 -11.11
CA VAL A 181 -33.24 9.10 -11.29
C VAL A 181 -34.42 8.31 -10.73
N VAL A 182 -35.02 8.84 -9.64
CA VAL A 182 -36.27 8.39 -9.01
C VAL A 182 -37.50 9.11 -9.59
N GLU A 183 -37.30 10.14 -10.42
CA GLU A 183 -38.38 10.97 -10.98
C GLU A 183 -38.92 10.43 -12.32
N ASP A 184 -40.25 10.45 -12.46
CA ASP A 184 -40.99 10.02 -13.66
C ASP A 184 -40.85 11.00 -14.84
N ILE A 185 -40.29 12.21 -14.60
CA ILE A 185 -40.17 13.30 -15.57
C ILE A 185 -38.74 13.84 -15.56
N ILE A 186 -38.11 13.95 -16.72
CA ILE A 186 -36.78 14.53 -16.90
C ILE A 186 -36.92 15.80 -17.72
N GLU A 187 -36.61 16.95 -17.12
CA GLU A 187 -36.52 18.22 -17.83
C GLU A 187 -35.12 18.38 -18.43
N VAL A 188 -35.06 18.68 -19.73
CA VAL A 188 -33.80 18.88 -20.44
C VAL A 188 -33.83 20.20 -21.22
N ASN A 189 -32.69 20.88 -21.19
CA ASN A 189 -32.49 22.19 -21.81
C ASN A 189 -31.48 22.07 -22.96
N SER A 190 -31.47 23.06 -23.86
CA SER A 190 -30.49 23.17 -24.94
C SER A 190 -30.34 21.90 -25.80
N CYS A 191 -31.48 21.33 -26.21
CA CYS A 191 -31.52 20.21 -27.14
C CYS A 191 -31.19 20.63 -28.57
N ASN A 192 -30.38 19.83 -29.26
CA ASN A 192 -30.07 19.98 -30.68
C ASN A 192 -30.32 18.67 -31.44
N VAL A 193 -30.84 18.78 -32.66
CA VAL A 193 -31.11 17.64 -33.56
C VAL A 193 -30.08 17.61 -34.69
N GLN A 194 -29.38 16.49 -34.85
CA GLN A 194 -28.48 16.26 -35.98
C GLN A 194 -28.97 15.09 -36.81
N CYS A 195 -29.32 15.37 -38.07
CA CYS A 195 -29.74 14.38 -39.05
C CYS A 195 -28.78 14.37 -40.26
N PRO A 196 -28.46 13.20 -40.82
CA PRO A 196 -27.52 13.08 -41.93
C PRO A 196 -28.06 13.56 -43.29
N GLU A 197 -29.39 13.71 -43.45
CA GLU A 197 -30.06 14.18 -44.69
C GLU A 197 -31.24 15.11 -44.37
N ASN A 198 -31.79 15.80 -45.39
CA ASN A 198 -32.94 16.72 -45.24
C ASN A 198 -34.24 15.90 -45.04
N VAL A 199 -34.74 15.85 -43.81
CA VAL A 199 -35.80 14.91 -43.39
C VAL A 199 -37.23 15.45 -43.62
N THR A 200 -37.39 16.72 -43.98
CA THR A 200 -38.69 17.41 -44.04
C THR A 200 -39.65 16.87 -45.12
N GLU A 201 -39.16 16.21 -46.16
CA GLU A 201 -40.00 15.63 -47.24
C GLU A 201 -40.76 14.36 -46.82
N TYR A 202 -40.35 13.70 -45.73
CA TYR A 202 -40.87 12.38 -45.32
C TYR A 202 -41.66 12.42 -44.00
N CYS A 203 -42.06 13.62 -43.58
CA CYS A 203 -42.73 13.85 -42.32
C CYS A 203 -44.23 13.55 -42.42
N ASP A 204 -44.64 12.34 -42.04
CA ASP A 204 -46.04 11.96 -41.90
C ASP A 204 -46.43 11.86 -40.40
N GLY A 205 -47.45 12.61 -39.97
CA GLY A 205 -47.95 12.66 -38.58
C GLY A 205 -47.28 13.67 -37.63
N GLN A 206 -47.75 13.71 -36.38
CA GLN A 206 -47.26 14.59 -35.30
C GLN A 206 -45.92 14.09 -34.72
N ASN A 207 -44.83 14.36 -35.44
CA ASN A 207 -43.46 14.02 -35.03
C ASN A 207 -42.68 15.28 -34.61
N LEU A 208 -42.17 15.30 -33.38
CA LEU A 208 -41.40 16.43 -32.82
C LEU A 208 -40.23 16.87 -33.72
N ILE A 209 -39.50 15.90 -34.31
CA ILE A 209 -38.36 16.17 -35.21
C ILE A 209 -38.82 16.92 -36.47
N CYS A 210 -39.99 16.58 -36.99
CA CYS A 210 -40.55 17.19 -38.19
C CYS A 210 -41.01 18.62 -37.96
N GLU A 211 -41.62 18.88 -36.81
CA GLU A 211 -42.04 20.23 -36.42
C GLU A 211 -40.83 21.14 -36.19
N ILE A 212 -39.80 20.65 -35.48
CA ILE A 212 -38.56 21.40 -35.24
C ILE A 212 -37.81 21.70 -36.54
N LEU A 213 -37.78 20.76 -37.49
CA LEU A 213 -37.11 20.94 -38.79
C LEU A 213 -37.92 21.80 -39.78
N ALA A 214 -39.25 21.91 -39.63
CA ALA A 214 -40.11 22.72 -40.47
C ALA A 214 -40.17 24.21 -40.04
N GLY A 215 -39.83 24.50 -38.77
CA GLY A 215 -39.71 25.87 -38.27
C GLY A 215 -38.58 26.63 -38.98
N SER A 216 -38.91 27.72 -39.67
CA SER A 216 -38.03 28.47 -40.58
C SER A 216 -36.91 29.29 -39.91
N GLU A 217 -36.47 28.93 -38.72
CA GLU A 217 -35.23 29.43 -38.15
C GLU A 217 -34.41 28.26 -37.61
N MET A 218 -33.16 28.21 -38.04
CA MET A 218 -32.10 27.35 -37.53
C MET A 218 -31.80 27.69 -36.06
N ARG A 219 -32.77 27.55 -35.15
CA ARG A 219 -32.64 27.79 -33.71
C ARG A 219 -32.12 26.54 -33.03
N ARG A 220 -30.95 26.73 -32.41
CA ARG A 220 -29.99 25.70 -32.02
C ARG A 220 -30.25 25.04 -30.68
N ASN A 221 -31.29 25.40 -29.94
CA ASN A 221 -31.51 24.92 -28.57
C ASN A 221 -33.02 24.98 -28.24
N PHE A 222 -33.65 23.84 -27.93
CA PHE A 222 -35.02 23.76 -27.40
C PHE A 222 -35.04 23.04 -26.05
N SER A 223 -36.07 23.26 -25.24
CA SER A 223 -36.31 22.51 -23.99
C SER A 223 -37.35 21.42 -24.21
N LEU A 224 -37.19 20.31 -23.50
CA LEU A 224 -38.04 19.13 -23.62
C LEU A 224 -38.31 18.55 -22.23
N SER A 225 -39.54 18.17 -21.93
CA SER A 225 -39.84 17.34 -20.76
C SER A 225 -40.13 15.91 -21.21
N ILE A 226 -39.36 14.97 -20.68
CA ILE A 226 -39.37 13.57 -21.08
C ILE A 226 -39.94 12.74 -19.94
N HIS A 227 -41.11 12.14 -20.17
CA HIS A 227 -41.65 11.17 -19.22
C HIS A 227 -41.00 9.82 -19.44
N VAL A 228 -40.55 9.19 -18.36
CA VAL A 228 -39.91 7.88 -18.37
C VAL A 228 -40.72 6.88 -17.55
N LYS A 229 -40.74 5.62 -17.99
CA LYS A 229 -41.43 4.53 -17.33
C LYS A 229 -40.50 3.34 -17.15
N GLY A 230 -39.95 3.21 -15.96
CA GLY A 230 -39.03 2.15 -15.59
C GLY A 230 -37.64 2.30 -16.20
N SER A 231 -36.68 1.65 -15.56
CA SER A 231 -35.28 1.63 -16.00
C SER A 231 -34.75 0.21 -15.97
N TYR A 232 -33.79 -0.07 -16.85
CA TYR A 232 -33.02 -1.30 -16.82
C TYR A 232 -31.54 -0.99 -17.09
N LYS A 233 -30.65 -1.74 -16.44
CA LYS A 233 -29.21 -1.52 -16.52
C LYS A 233 -28.58 -2.56 -17.46
N ILE A 234 -27.85 -2.10 -18.47
CA ILE A 234 -26.99 -2.97 -19.29
C ILE A 234 -25.56 -2.45 -19.21
N LYS A 235 -24.66 -3.24 -18.62
CA LYS A 235 -23.26 -2.85 -18.30
C LYS A 235 -23.23 -1.59 -17.41
N ASP A 236 -22.43 -0.58 -17.76
CA ASP A 236 -22.33 0.71 -17.04
C ASP A 236 -23.26 1.80 -17.61
N ARG A 237 -24.32 1.41 -18.31
CA ARG A 237 -25.30 2.37 -18.85
C ARG A 237 -26.70 2.00 -18.41
N CYS A 238 -27.42 3.03 -18.00
CA CYS A 238 -28.79 2.95 -17.56
C CYS A 238 -29.68 3.34 -18.73
N TYR A 239 -30.66 2.48 -19.01
CA TYR A 239 -31.61 2.63 -20.09
C TYR A 239 -32.98 2.93 -19.47
N TYR A 240 -33.58 4.06 -19.85
CA TYR A 240 -34.92 4.44 -19.42
C TYR A 240 -35.85 4.33 -20.62
N ASN A 241 -37.06 3.77 -20.41
CA ASN A 241 -38.07 3.73 -21.46
C ASN A 241 -38.87 5.03 -21.46
N VAL A 242 -38.86 5.80 -22.54
CA VAL A 242 -39.55 7.10 -22.64
C VAL A 242 -41.03 6.87 -22.95
N SER A 243 -41.96 7.25 -22.08
CA SER A 243 -43.40 7.08 -22.35
C SER A 243 -44.00 8.17 -23.24
N SER A 244 -43.51 9.41 -23.14
CA SER A 244 -43.97 10.56 -23.93
C SER A 244 -42.98 11.72 -23.81
N MET A 245 -42.99 12.61 -24.79
CA MET A 245 -42.22 13.86 -24.73
C MET A 245 -43.18 15.05 -24.87
N PHE A 246 -42.90 16.12 -24.15
CA PHE A 246 -43.68 17.35 -24.17
C PHE A 246 -42.81 18.52 -24.62
N HIS A 247 -43.30 19.26 -25.62
CA HIS A 247 -42.69 20.49 -26.12
C HIS A 247 -43.82 21.47 -26.49
N GLU A 248 -43.73 22.73 -26.07
CA GLU A 248 -44.71 23.81 -26.37
C GLU A 248 -46.19 23.40 -26.25
N ASN A 249 -46.57 22.73 -25.14
CA ASN A 249 -47.93 22.23 -24.85
C ASN A 249 -48.46 21.12 -25.77
N ALA A 250 -47.64 20.55 -26.64
CA ALA A 250 -47.98 19.37 -27.42
C ALA A 250 -47.26 18.12 -26.91
N THR A 251 -47.94 16.97 -27.00
CA THR A 251 -47.36 15.66 -26.67
C THR A 251 -46.93 14.96 -27.94
N TYR A 252 -45.68 14.53 -27.98
CA TYR A 252 -45.11 13.81 -29.11
C TYR A 252 -44.77 12.38 -28.73
N SER A 253 -45.12 11.44 -29.60
CA SER A 253 -44.68 10.05 -29.52
C SER A 253 -43.24 9.92 -30.02
N TRP A 254 -42.39 9.23 -29.25
CA TRP A 254 -41.02 8.91 -29.68
C TRP A 254 -41.01 7.62 -30.53
N CYS A 255 -40.46 7.71 -31.75
CA CYS A 255 -40.38 6.68 -32.78
C CYS A 255 -41.75 6.12 -33.26
N ASN A 256 -42.44 6.84 -34.16
CA ASN A 256 -43.44 6.24 -35.05
C ASN A 256 -42.78 5.88 -36.40
N VAL A 257 -43.08 4.68 -36.87
CA VAL A 257 -42.44 3.83 -37.90
C VAL A 257 -42.59 4.38 -39.35
N PRO A 258 -41.91 3.86 -40.41
CA PRO A 258 -40.55 3.30 -40.54
C PRO A 258 -39.65 4.20 -41.41
N HIS A 259 -38.35 4.23 -41.15
CA HIS A 259 -37.26 4.10 -42.13
C HIS A 259 -35.95 4.65 -41.54
N LYS A 260 -35.00 3.73 -41.29
CA LYS A 260 -33.54 3.89 -41.39
C LYS A 260 -32.90 5.29 -41.23
N MET A 261 -33.30 6.12 -40.27
CA MET A 261 -32.66 7.42 -40.08
C MET A 261 -32.11 7.56 -38.65
N ASN A 262 -30.77 7.59 -38.56
CA ASN A 262 -30.01 7.76 -37.34
C ASN A 262 -29.96 9.25 -36.93
N CYS A 263 -31.11 9.92 -36.81
CA CYS A 263 -31.14 11.26 -36.24
C CYS A 263 -30.76 11.18 -34.75
N ARG A 264 -29.81 12.01 -34.33
CA ARG A 264 -29.36 12.09 -32.94
C ARG A 264 -29.89 13.38 -32.33
N VAL A 265 -30.65 13.26 -31.26
CA VAL A 265 -30.99 14.40 -30.40
C VAL A 265 -30.02 14.38 -29.22
N SER A 266 -29.29 15.48 -29.05
CA SER A 266 -28.38 15.69 -27.94
C SER A 266 -28.92 16.83 -27.08
N CYS A 267 -29.22 16.53 -25.82
CA CYS A 267 -29.76 17.49 -24.85
C CYS A 267 -28.86 17.61 -23.63
N ILE A 268 -28.95 18.75 -22.94
CA ILE A 268 -28.25 19.01 -21.68
C ILE A 268 -29.26 18.88 -20.54
N VAL A 269 -28.92 18.10 -19.52
CA VAL A 269 -29.69 18.06 -18.27
C VAL A 269 -29.03 18.98 -17.26
N ASP A 270 -29.74 20.00 -16.81
CA ASP A 270 -29.41 20.66 -15.57
C ASP A 270 -29.75 19.70 -14.45
N SER A 271 -28.72 19.23 -13.75
CA SER A 271 -28.94 18.41 -12.58
C SER A 271 -29.57 19.33 -11.55
N GLY A 272 -30.84 19.12 -11.17
CA GLY A 272 -31.58 19.92 -10.18
C GLY A 272 -31.01 19.90 -8.75
N VAL A 273 -29.72 19.66 -8.61
CA VAL A 273 -28.96 19.99 -7.42
C VAL A 273 -28.71 21.48 -7.52
N ASP A 274 -29.22 22.27 -6.57
CA ASP A 274 -28.80 23.65 -6.37
C ASP A 274 -27.27 23.70 -6.36
N CYS A 275 -26.64 24.04 -7.50
CA CYS A 275 -25.23 24.36 -7.57
C CYS A 275 -25.13 25.77 -6.97
N SER A 276 -25.28 25.87 -5.64
CA SER A 276 -24.98 27.09 -4.92
C SER A 276 -23.49 27.37 -5.08
N ASP A 277 -23.18 28.48 -5.74
CA ASP A 277 -21.87 29.12 -5.79
C ASP A 277 -21.43 29.63 -4.40
N GLU A 278 -21.58 28.83 -3.34
CA GLU A 278 -20.83 29.03 -2.09
C GLU A 278 -19.43 28.42 -2.24
N GLY A 279 -18.74 28.90 -3.27
CA GLY A 279 -17.41 28.49 -3.69
C GLY A 279 -16.28 29.21 -2.96
N ASP A 280 -16.33 29.33 -1.63
CA ASP A 280 -15.31 30.11 -0.91
C ASP A 280 -14.23 29.28 -0.19
N ASN A 281 -14.18 27.94 -0.34
CA ASN A 281 -13.00 27.23 0.17
C ASN A 281 -12.71 25.81 -0.38
N ARG A 282 -13.25 25.39 -1.53
CA ARG A 282 -13.02 24.03 -2.07
C ARG A 282 -11.54 23.66 -2.13
N ASP A 283 -10.73 24.56 -2.69
CA ASP A 283 -9.29 24.33 -2.83
C ASP A 283 -8.59 24.30 -1.47
N GLY A 284 -9.03 25.14 -0.53
CA GLY A 284 -8.55 25.11 0.85
C GLY A 284 -8.93 23.82 1.59
N LEU A 285 -10.15 23.29 1.42
CA LEU A 285 -10.57 22.00 1.96
C LEU A 285 -9.80 20.86 1.33
N LEU A 286 -9.56 20.91 0.01
CA LEU A 286 -8.78 19.90 -0.70
C LEU A 286 -7.32 19.86 -0.21
N ILE A 287 -6.68 21.03 -0.10
CA ILE A 287 -5.32 21.16 0.44
C ILE A 287 -5.27 20.69 1.90
N THR A 288 -6.26 21.07 2.71
CA THR A 288 -6.35 20.64 4.11
C THR A 288 -6.50 19.12 4.21
N THR A 289 -7.36 18.52 3.38
CA THR A 289 -7.52 17.06 3.28
C THR A 289 -6.22 16.39 2.85
N MET A 290 -5.51 16.96 1.88
CA MET A 290 -4.21 16.46 1.42
C MET A 290 -3.18 16.46 2.56
N ILE A 291 -3.06 17.57 3.29
CA ILE A 291 -2.12 17.71 4.41
C ILE A 291 -2.46 16.68 5.50
N LEU A 292 -3.73 16.59 5.91
CA LEU A 292 -4.17 15.63 6.92
C LEU A 292 -3.94 14.19 6.48
N PHE A 293 -4.18 13.87 5.20
CA PHE A 293 -3.89 12.56 4.64
C PHE A 293 -2.39 12.23 4.69
N ILE A 294 -1.52 13.17 4.30
CA ILE A 294 -0.07 12.98 4.33
C ILE A 294 0.43 12.79 5.77
N LEU A 295 -0.06 13.60 6.70
CA LEU A 295 0.26 13.50 8.13
C LEU A 295 -0.23 12.17 8.73
N PHE A 296 -1.47 11.78 8.41
CA PHE A 296 -2.04 10.48 8.79
C PHE A 296 -1.17 9.34 8.27
N GLN A 297 -0.88 9.29 6.96
CA GLN A 297 -0.09 8.24 6.33
C GLN A 297 1.32 8.16 6.92
N THR A 298 1.92 9.30 7.27
CA THR A 298 3.23 9.37 7.92
C THR A 298 3.19 8.75 9.32
N ALA A 299 2.26 9.19 10.17
CA ALA A 299 2.11 8.65 11.52
C ALA A 299 1.76 7.15 11.51
N TYR A 300 0.84 6.77 10.61
CA TYR A 300 0.41 5.40 10.37
C TYR A 300 1.58 4.50 9.93
N SER A 301 2.39 4.94 8.96
CA SER A 301 3.58 4.22 8.50
C SER A 301 4.64 4.08 9.61
N ASN A 302 4.88 5.14 10.38
CA ASN A 302 5.86 5.14 11.47
C ASN A 302 5.54 4.06 12.51
N CYS A 303 4.26 3.87 12.83
CA CYS A 303 3.85 2.84 13.79
C CYS A 303 4.27 1.44 13.34
N TYR A 304 4.11 1.08 12.06
CA TYR A 304 4.61 -0.21 11.55
C TYR A 304 6.12 -0.38 11.74
N ARG A 305 6.90 0.68 11.50
CA ARG A 305 8.36 0.65 11.65
C ARG A 305 8.78 0.42 13.08
N PHE A 306 8.22 1.21 13.99
CA PHE A 306 8.51 1.06 15.41
C PHE A 306 8.05 -0.29 15.95
N MET A 307 6.93 -0.84 15.46
CA MET A 307 6.51 -2.19 15.81
C MET A 307 7.48 -3.26 15.33
N ASP A 308 7.96 -3.18 14.08
CA ASP A 308 8.95 -4.15 13.57
C ASP A 308 10.26 -4.10 14.39
N VAL A 309 10.75 -2.90 14.70
CA VAL A 309 11.95 -2.69 15.52
C VAL A 309 11.76 -3.19 16.95
N THR A 310 10.65 -2.83 17.59
CA THR A 310 10.31 -3.29 18.94
C THR A 310 10.14 -4.80 18.98
N SER A 311 9.50 -5.39 17.98
CA SER A 311 9.33 -6.84 17.88
C SER A 311 10.68 -7.53 17.79
N MET A 312 11.59 -7.06 16.93
CA MET A 312 12.92 -7.65 16.80
C MET A 312 13.75 -7.51 18.09
N SER A 313 13.66 -6.36 18.77
CA SER A 313 14.35 -6.14 20.04
C SER A 313 13.89 -7.12 21.12
N LEU A 314 12.57 -7.32 21.24
CA LEU A 314 11.98 -8.24 22.23
C LEU A 314 12.22 -9.71 21.87
N VAL A 315 12.17 -10.04 20.58
CA VAL A 315 12.52 -11.38 20.07
C VAL A 315 13.96 -11.72 20.43
N LYS A 316 14.89 -10.78 20.28
CA LYS A 316 16.29 -10.96 20.68
C LYS A 316 16.45 -11.09 22.19
N GLN A 317 15.77 -10.26 22.96
CA GLN A 317 15.84 -10.28 24.42
C GLN A 317 15.34 -11.61 25.01
N HIS A 318 14.36 -12.24 24.37
CA HIS A 318 13.72 -13.46 24.86
C HIS A 318 14.02 -14.71 24.02
N ASP A 319 15.02 -14.66 23.13
CA ASP A 319 15.38 -15.75 22.20
C ASP A 319 14.18 -16.38 21.46
N SER A 320 13.19 -15.55 21.10
CA SER A 320 11.99 -15.98 20.38
C SER A 320 12.24 -16.02 18.86
N ASP A 321 11.23 -16.44 18.09
CA ASP A 321 11.25 -16.44 16.62
C ASP A 321 10.43 -15.26 16.06
N PHE A 322 11.09 -14.37 15.31
CA PHE A 322 10.45 -13.23 14.68
C PHE A 322 9.29 -13.61 13.76
N GLY A 323 9.38 -14.72 13.03
CA GLY A 323 8.28 -15.15 12.15
C GLY A 323 7.04 -15.61 12.92
N ARG A 324 7.22 -16.16 14.13
CA ARG A 324 6.10 -16.50 15.02
C ARG A 324 5.43 -15.27 15.60
N GLU A 325 6.16 -14.19 15.84
CA GLU A 325 5.54 -12.90 16.20
C GLU A 325 4.79 -12.32 15.01
N ARG A 326 5.35 -12.41 13.80
CA ARG A 326 4.71 -11.95 12.56
C ARG A 326 3.45 -12.75 12.19
N PHE A 327 3.37 -14.02 12.56
CA PHE A 327 2.16 -14.82 12.42
C PHE A 327 0.93 -14.13 13.06
N PHE A 328 1.09 -13.52 14.24
CA PHE A 328 0.00 -12.81 14.91
C PHE A 328 -0.43 -11.56 14.12
N SER A 329 0.51 -10.83 13.52
CA SER A 329 0.20 -9.72 12.61
C SER A 329 -0.69 -10.17 11.45
N ILE A 330 -0.34 -11.27 10.77
CA ILE A 330 -1.08 -11.79 9.61
C ILE A 330 -2.43 -12.39 10.02
N SER A 331 -2.51 -13.04 11.18
CA SER A 331 -3.79 -13.52 11.72
C SER A 331 -4.75 -12.37 12.04
N GLY A 332 -4.24 -11.21 12.45
CA GLY A 332 -5.02 -9.99 12.64
C GLY A 332 -5.68 -9.53 11.35
N ILE A 333 -4.95 -9.54 10.23
CA ILE A 333 -5.49 -9.21 8.90
C ILE A 333 -6.59 -10.21 8.51
N LEU A 334 -6.33 -11.50 8.70
CA LEU A 334 -7.29 -12.55 8.35
C LEU A 334 -8.64 -12.40 9.09
N VAL A 335 -8.63 -11.91 10.33
CA VAL A 335 -9.82 -11.79 11.18
C VAL A 335 -10.46 -10.40 11.12
N VAL A 336 -9.68 -9.33 11.33
CA VAL A 336 -10.21 -7.98 11.54
C VAL A 336 -10.65 -7.31 10.24
N SER A 337 -9.98 -7.54 9.10
CA SER A 337 -10.36 -6.91 7.84
C SER A 337 -11.73 -7.35 7.32
N PRO A 338 -12.10 -8.64 7.34
CA PRO A 338 -13.46 -9.07 6.99
C PRO A 338 -14.53 -8.48 7.91
N ILE A 339 -14.26 -8.36 9.22
CA ILE A 339 -15.17 -7.73 10.18
C ILE A 339 -15.42 -6.26 9.81
N ALA A 340 -14.36 -5.53 9.42
CA ALA A 340 -14.49 -4.14 8.97
C ALA A 340 -15.36 -4.03 7.71
N GLY A 341 -15.18 -4.93 6.74
CA GLY A 341 -16.02 -4.99 5.53
C GLY A 341 -17.49 -5.29 5.85
N TYR A 342 -17.74 -6.32 6.67
CA TYR A 342 -19.08 -6.64 7.15
C TYR A 342 -19.74 -5.46 7.88
N LEU A 343 -19.00 -4.74 8.71
CA LEU A 343 -19.51 -3.61 9.45
C LEU A 343 -19.94 -2.46 8.53
N VAL A 344 -19.18 -2.18 7.46
CA VAL A 344 -19.59 -1.22 6.42
C VAL A 344 -20.90 -1.65 5.77
N ASP A 345 -21.01 -2.91 5.35
CA ASP A 345 -22.22 -3.40 4.67
C ASP A 345 -23.43 -3.44 5.64
N ALA A 346 -23.24 -3.86 6.89
CA ALA A 346 -24.29 -3.91 7.92
C ALA A 346 -24.79 -2.54 8.40
N THR A 347 -23.96 -1.49 8.27
CA THR A 347 -24.33 -0.12 8.63
C THR A 347 -24.75 0.73 7.43
N THR A 348 -24.72 0.15 6.23
CA THR A 348 -25.23 0.78 5.00
C THR A 348 -26.71 0.47 4.88
N THR A 349 -27.54 1.50 4.75
CA THR A 349 -28.99 1.35 4.54
C THR A 349 -29.26 1.11 3.05
N ASP A 350 -30.26 0.29 2.71
CA ASP A 350 -30.62 0.00 1.32
C ASP A 350 -30.89 1.32 0.54
N ASN A 351 -30.28 1.44 -0.65
CA ASN A 351 -30.33 2.63 -1.53
C ASN A 351 -29.58 3.89 -1.06
N VAL A 352 -28.69 3.78 -0.05
CA VAL A 352 -27.85 4.89 0.44
C VAL A 352 -26.37 4.62 0.18
N GLU A 353 -25.56 5.69 0.06
CA GLU A 353 -24.10 5.60 0.00
C GLU A 353 -23.51 4.71 1.11
N LYS A 354 -22.49 3.91 0.78
CA LYS A 354 -21.80 3.04 1.74
C LYS A 354 -21.25 3.81 2.93
N ASN A 355 -21.50 3.32 4.15
CA ASN A 355 -21.07 3.96 5.38
C ASN A 355 -19.66 3.50 5.82
N TYR A 356 -18.61 4.08 5.24
CA TYR A 356 -17.22 3.77 5.64
C TYR A 356 -16.83 4.28 7.04
N LEU A 357 -17.63 5.17 7.65
CA LEU A 357 -17.32 5.72 8.98
C LEU A 357 -17.22 4.62 10.03
N ALA A 358 -18.09 3.59 9.94
CA ALA A 358 -18.09 2.48 10.87
C ALA A 358 -16.76 1.71 10.88
N ALA A 359 -16.12 1.52 9.71
CA ALA A 359 -14.79 0.91 9.63
C ALA A 359 -13.69 1.80 10.23
N PHE A 360 -13.74 3.12 10.05
CA PHE A 360 -12.76 4.02 10.66
C PHE A 360 -12.92 4.09 12.17
N TYR A 361 -14.15 4.05 12.70
CA TYR A 361 -14.39 3.92 14.13
C TYR A 361 -13.86 2.59 14.69
N LEU A 362 -14.02 1.48 13.96
CA LEU A 362 -13.41 0.20 14.31
C LEU A 362 -11.87 0.32 14.38
N PHE A 363 -11.24 0.95 13.40
CA PHE A 363 -9.79 1.20 13.43
C PHE A 363 -9.40 2.01 14.67
N MET A 364 -10.08 3.13 14.96
CA MET A 364 -9.79 3.94 16.15
C MET A 364 -9.97 3.14 17.44
N ALA A 365 -11.01 2.31 17.54
CA ALA A 365 -11.22 1.41 18.68
C ALA A 365 -10.06 0.42 18.85
N THR A 366 -9.56 -0.19 17.77
CA THR A 366 -8.38 -1.06 17.84
C THR A 366 -7.13 -0.32 18.31
N VAL A 367 -6.92 0.93 17.88
CA VAL A 367 -5.78 1.74 18.33
C VAL A 367 -5.89 2.10 19.81
N LEU A 368 -7.09 2.41 20.32
CA LEU A 368 -7.31 2.66 21.75
C LEU A 368 -6.98 1.43 22.60
N VAL A 369 -7.40 0.24 22.16
CA VAL A 369 -7.03 -1.03 22.82
C VAL A 369 -5.51 -1.22 22.82
N ILE A 370 -4.84 -0.93 21.69
CA ILE A 370 -3.39 -1.01 21.59
C ILE A 370 -2.70 -0.06 22.57
N LEU A 371 -3.16 1.18 22.72
CA LEU A 371 -2.57 2.15 23.65
C LEU A 371 -2.60 1.65 25.10
N VAL A 372 -3.69 0.99 25.52
CA VAL A 372 -3.80 0.35 26.84
C VAL A 372 -2.81 -0.79 27.01
N ILE A 373 -2.64 -1.63 25.98
CA ILE A 373 -1.72 -2.78 26.01
C ILE A 373 -0.26 -2.30 26.00
N VAL A 374 0.07 -1.32 25.16
CA VAL A 374 1.42 -0.74 25.06
C VAL A 374 1.85 -0.10 26.38
N TYR A 375 0.93 0.42 27.20
CA TYR A 375 1.26 0.89 28.54
C TYR A 375 1.95 -0.19 29.38
N LYS A 376 1.50 -1.45 29.29
CA LYS A 376 2.09 -2.61 29.99
C LYS A 376 3.35 -3.17 29.32
N LEU A 377 3.67 -2.75 28.09
CA LEU A 377 4.85 -3.22 27.37
C LEU A 377 6.09 -2.44 27.84
N GLU A 378 6.99 -3.11 28.56
CA GLU A 378 8.31 -2.55 28.86
C GLU A 378 9.28 -2.83 27.71
N VAL A 379 9.58 -1.80 26.92
CA VAL A 379 10.56 -1.91 25.84
C VAL A 379 11.79 -1.11 26.22
N ARG A 380 12.91 -1.81 26.42
CA ARG A 380 14.23 -1.19 26.51
C ARG A 380 14.88 -1.30 25.14
N ILE A 381 14.90 -0.19 24.40
CA ILE A 381 15.74 -0.11 23.20
C ILE A 381 17.05 0.52 23.63
N ASN A 382 18.15 -0.17 23.35
CA ASN A 382 19.49 0.34 23.61
C ASN A 382 19.67 1.66 22.85
N SER A 383 20.22 2.67 23.52
CA SER A 383 20.45 3.95 22.85
C SER A 383 21.44 3.76 21.70
N PRO A 384 21.25 4.45 20.57
CA PRO A 384 22.17 4.37 19.45
C PRO A 384 23.56 4.87 19.85
N GLY A 385 24.59 4.21 19.34
CA GLY A 385 25.97 4.65 19.56
C GLY A 385 26.24 6.04 18.97
N LYS A 386 27.11 6.84 19.62
CA LYS A 386 27.54 8.17 19.13
C LYS A 386 28.03 8.10 17.67
N LYS A 387 27.72 9.13 16.86
CA LYS A 387 28.09 9.30 15.43
C LYS A 387 27.44 8.26 14.48
N MET A 388 26.18 7.89 14.72
CA MET A 388 25.42 6.90 13.95
C MET A 388 25.44 7.13 12.42
N TRP A 389 25.17 8.35 11.95
CA TRP A 389 25.19 8.66 10.51
C TRP A 389 26.53 8.36 9.84
N LYS A 390 27.66 8.69 10.48
CA LYS A 390 29.00 8.37 9.95
C LYS A 390 29.25 6.87 9.90
N LYS A 391 28.78 6.11 10.90
CA LYS A 391 28.88 4.65 10.93
C LYS A 391 28.00 3.99 9.86
N THR A 392 26.78 4.48 9.65
CA THR A 392 25.89 4.00 8.57
C THR A 392 26.47 4.32 7.19
N MET A 393 27.00 5.54 6.98
CA MET A 393 27.62 5.90 5.70
C MET A 393 28.91 5.10 5.43
N PHE A 394 29.65 4.74 6.48
CA PHE A 394 30.77 3.82 6.38
C PHE A 394 30.32 2.39 6.02
N LEU A 395 29.22 1.91 6.61
CA LEU A 395 28.62 0.60 6.32
C LEU A 395 28.21 0.48 4.84
N MET A 396 27.74 1.57 4.22
CA MET A 396 27.40 1.62 2.78
C MET A 396 28.60 1.39 1.85
N LYS A 397 29.85 1.52 2.33
CA LYS A 397 31.03 1.15 1.55
C LYS A 397 31.21 -0.35 1.41
N ASN A 398 30.54 -1.15 2.25
CA ASN A 398 30.61 -2.60 2.14
C ASN A 398 29.75 -3.06 0.93
N PRO A 399 30.34 -3.78 -0.04
CA PRO A 399 29.59 -4.28 -1.18
C PRO A 399 28.40 -5.18 -0.80
N ASP A 400 28.45 -5.94 0.30
CA ASP A 400 27.30 -6.72 0.82
C ASP A 400 26.08 -5.83 1.07
N VAL A 401 26.32 -4.74 1.77
CA VAL A 401 25.28 -3.81 2.23
C VAL A 401 24.71 -3.05 1.05
N LEU A 402 25.56 -2.63 0.11
CA LEU A 402 25.10 -1.98 -1.12
C LEU A 402 24.22 -2.92 -1.96
N SER A 403 24.63 -4.18 -2.14
CA SER A 403 23.83 -5.18 -2.87
C SER A 403 22.47 -5.43 -2.19
N PHE A 404 22.45 -5.47 -0.86
CA PHE A 404 21.25 -5.61 -0.06
C PHE A 404 20.31 -4.42 -0.22
N VAL A 405 20.82 -3.20 -0.14
CA VAL A 405 20.02 -1.97 -0.36
C VAL A 405 19.40 -1.95 -1.76
N LEU A 406 20.17 -2.32 -2.79
CA LEU A 406 19.68 -2.36 -4.17
C LEU A 406 18.57 -3.41 -4.38
N VAL A 407 18.76 -4.63 -3.87
CA VAL A 407 17.73 -5.68 -4.04
C VAL A 407 16.44 -5.34 -3.29
N ILE A 408 16.55 -4.76 -2.09
CA ILE A 408 15.40 -4.34 -1.29
C ILE A 408 14.64 -3.20 -1.95
N PHE A 409 15.34 -2.27 -2.60
CA PHE A 409 14.73 -1.21 -3.39
C PHE A 409 13.87 -1.80 -4.52
N ILE A 410 14.42 -2.70 -5.33
CA ILE A 410 13.72 -3.33 -6.46
C ILE A 410 12.52 -4.14 -5.98
N LEU A 411 12.69 -4.93 -4.92
CA LEU A 411 11.59 -5.67 -4.28
C LEU A 411 10.49 -4.72 -3.77
N GLY A 412 10.86 -3.54 -3.25
CA GLY A 412 9.92 -2.51 -2.81
C GLY A 412 9.16 -1.86 -3.96
N THR A 413 9.84 -1.59 -5.07
CA THR A 413 9.23 -1.11 -6.32
C THR A 413 8.20 -2.11 -6.84
N ALA A 414 8.55 -3.39 -6.92
CA ALA A 414 7.65 -4.46 -7.38
C ALA A 414 6.47 -4.69 -6.41
N PHE A 415 6.73 -4.67 -5.10
CA PHE A 415 5.70 -4.75 -4.06
C PHE A 415 4.66 -3.64 -4.23
N CYS A 416 5.13 -2.40 -4.37
CA CYS A 416 4.25 -1.24 -4.52
C CYS A 416 3.45 -1.29 -5.81
N PHE A 417 4.10 -1.58 -6.94
CA PHE A 417 3.43 -1.70 -8.22
C PHE A 417 2.28 -2.70 -8.13
N THR A 418 2.57 -3.90 -7.61
CA THR A 418 1.56 -4.95 -7.44
C THR A 418 0.45 -4.47 -6.50
N LYS A 419 0.77 -3.91 -5.32
CA LYS A 419 -0.27 -3.50 -4.36
C LYS A 419 -1.18 -2.38 -4.85
N ASN A 420 -0.66 -1.40 -5.59
CA ASN A 420 -1.44 -0.25 -6.02
C ASN A 420 -2.23 -0.54 -7.31
N PHE A 421 -1.62 -1.23 -8.27
CA PHE A 421 -2.19 -1.36 -9.61
C PHE A 421 -2.88 -2.69 -9.86
N MET A 422 -2.62 -3.74 -9.09
CA MET A 422 -3.30 -5.04 -9.24
C MET A 422 -4.81 -4.91 -9.05
N PHE A 423 -5.26 -4.23 -8.00
CA PHE A 423 -6.70 -4.08 -7.74
C PHE A 423 -7.38 -3.26 -8.83
N TRP A 424 -6.73 -2.20 -9.30
CA TRP A 424 -7.22 -1.39 -10.41
C TRP A 424 -7.27 -2.18 -11.73
N TYR A 425 -6.25 -3.00 -12.00
CA TYR A 425 -6.22 -3.89 -13.16
C TYR A 425 -7.35 -4.95 -13.12
N LEU A 426 -7.62 -5.53 -11.95
CA LEU A 426 -8.73 -6.48 -11.74
C LEU A 426 -10.10 -5.80 -11.92
N GLU A 427 -10.26 -4.59 -11.39
CA GLU A 427 -11.48 -3.79 -11.58
C GLU A 427 -11.73 -3.51 -13.07
N GLY A 428 -10.69 -3.18 -13.84
CA GLY A 428 -10.78 -3.01 -15.30
C GLY A 428 -11.19 -4.28 -16.06
N MET A 429 -11.15 -5.46 -15.44
CA MET A 429 -11.66 -6.72 -15.99
C MET A 429 -13.09 -7.06 -15.50
N ASN A 430 -13.82 -6.09 -14.94
CA ASN A 430 -15.14 -6.28 -14.32
C ASN A 430 -15.15 -7.28 -13.16
N SER A 431 -14.06 -7.34 -12.38
CA SER A 431 -13.97 -8.21 -11.20
C SER A 431 -15.00 -7.82 -10.15
N PRO A 432 -15.70 -8.80 -9.51
CA PRO A 432 -16.62 -8.51 -8.42
C PRO A 432 -15.88 -7.94 -7.20
N SER A 433 -16.46 -6.98 -6.50
CA SER A 433 -15.83 -6.33 -5.34
C SER A 433 -15.53 -7.29 -4.19
N PHE A 434 -16.28 -8.39 -4.07
CA PHE A 434 -16.01 -9.47 -3.11
C PHE A 434 -14.63 -10.12 -3.34
N LEU A 435 -14.24 -10.34 -4.61
CA LEU A 435 -12.95 -10.94 -4.95
C LEU A 435 -11.79 -10.03 -4.52
N ILE A 436 -11.95 -8.71 -4.63
CA ILE A 436 -10.97 -7.72 -4.17
C ILE A 436 -10.72 -7.83 -2.66
N GLY A 437 -11.78 -8.03 -1.86
CA GLY A 437 -11.67 -8.24 -0.41
C GLY A 437 -11.12 -9.61 -0.01
N LEU A 438 -11.34 -10.64 -0.84
CA LEU A 438 -10.89 -12.02 -0.60
C LEU A 438 -9.38 -12.19 -0.81
N ILE A 439 -8.80 -11.48 -1.79
CA ILE A 439 -7.37 -11.52 -2.13
C ILE A 439 -6.43 -11.39 -0.91
N PRO A 440 -6.51 -10.32 -0.08
CA PRO A 440 -5.62 -10.21 1.08
C PRO A 440 -5.86 -11.30 2.14
N ALA A 441 -7.08 -11.80 2.29
CA ALA A 441 -7.38 -12.90 3.23
C ALA A 441 -6.76 -14.23 2.76
N VAL A 442 -6.84 -14.54 1.47
CA VAL A 442 -6.21 -15.72 0.86
C VAL A 442 -4.68 -15.61 0.92
N SER A 443 -4.14 -14.44 0.65
CA SER A 443 -2.71 -14.13 0.83
C SER A 443 -2.24 -14.38 2.27
N ALA A 444 -3.03 -13.93 3.26
CA ALA A 444 -2.77 -14.19 4.67
C ALA A 444 -2.79 -15.69 4.98
N LEU A 445 -3.82 -16.40 4.50
CA LEU A 445 -3.99 -17.84 4.71
C LEU A 445 -2.79 -18.65 4.19
N TYR A 446 -2.30 -18.36 2.98
CA TYR A 446 -1.10 -19.03 2.44
C TYR A 446 0.17 -18.73 3.25
N GLY A 447 0.30 -17.54 3.83
CA GLY A 447 1.48 -17.13 4.59
C GLY A 447 1.62 -17.77 5.97
N LEU A 448 0.51 -18.06 6.65
CA LEU A 448 0.50 -18.50 8.05
C LEU A 448 1.38 -19.74 8.33
N PRO A 449 1.31 -20.85 7.54
CA PRO A 449 2.15 -22.03 7.78
C PRO A 449 3.65 -21.75 7.62
N PHE A 450 4.00 -20.91 6.64
CA PHE A 450 5.40 -20.54 6.35
C PHE A 450 5.97 -19.60 7.41
N LEU A 451 5.14 -18.75 8.02
CA LEU A 451 5.55 -17.89 9.13
C LEU A 451 5.81 -18.67 10.43
N LEU A 452 5.01 -19.73 10.72
CA LEU A 452 5.26 -20.60 11.87
C LEU A 452 6.57 -21.38 11.75
N THR A 453 6.99 -21.64 10.51
CA THR A 453 8.20 -22.43 10.18
C THR A 453 9.32 -21.57 9.58
N SER A 454 9.24 -20.25 9.70
CA SER A 454 10.11 -19.32 8.96
C SER A 454 11.59 -19.51 9.27
N ARG A 455 11.97 -19.73 10.54
CA ARG A 455 13.37 -19.96 10.92
C ARG A 455 13.94 -21.20 10.24
N TRP A 456 13.16 -22.26 10.07
CA TRP A 456 13.60 -23.44 9.31
C TRP A 456 13.84 -23.10 7.84
N TRP A 457 12.92 -22.37 7.22
CA TRP A 457 13.07 -21.94 5.82
C TRP A 457 14.28 -21.03 5.62
N VAL A 458 14.45 -20.02 6.47
CA VAL A 458 15.58 -19.07 6.40
C VAL A 458 16.91 -19.78 6.66
N ASN A 459 16.99 -20.69 7.64
CA ASN A 459 18.22 -21.42 7.92
C ASN A 459 18.56 -22.44 6.83
N LYS A 460 17.55 -23.04 6.19
CA LYS A 460 17.77 -24.06 5.15
C LYS A 460 18.11 -23.45 3.79
N ILE A 461 17.45 -22.36 3.43
CA ILE A 461 17.59 -21.70 2.12
C ILE A 461 18.70 -20.63 2.17
N GLY A 462 18.84 -19.94 3.30
CA GLY A 462 19.66 -18.74 3.44
C GLY A 462 18.86 -17.46 3.15
N ALA A 463 19.08 -16.41 3.95
CA ALA A 463 18.33 -15.15 3.81
C ALA A 463 18.55 -14.47 2.45
N THR A 464 19.79 -14.50 1.92
CA THR A 464 20.14 -13.91 0.62
C THR A 464 19.47 -14.64 -0.55
N HIS A 465 19.33 -15.97 -0.48
CA HIS A 465 18.60 -16.74 -1.49
C HIS A 465 17.09 -16.53 -1.42
N ILE A 466 16.53 -16.25 -0.24
CA ILE A 466 15.11 -15.85 -0.14
C ILE A 466 14.86 -14.55 -0.91
N PHE A 467 15.81 -13.62 -1.02
CA PHE A 467 15.66 -12.44 -1.86
C PHE A 467 15.55 -12.81 -3.36
N ILE A 468 16.32 -13.79 -3.82
CA ILE A 468 16.19 -14.33 -5.19
C ILE A 468 14.80 -14.96 -5.39
N LEU A 469 14.35 -15.79 -4.44
CA LEU A 469 13.01 -16.39 -4.50
C LEU A 469 11.91 -15.33 -4.48
N GLY A 470 12.09 -14.24 -3.74
CA GLY A 470 11.17 -13.10 -3.75
C GLY A 470 11.12 -12.42 -5.12
N LEU A 471 12.27 -12.17 -5.76
CA LEU A 471 12.31 -11.61 -7.12
C LEU A 471 11.65 -12.55 -8.14
N LEU A 472 11.97 -13.84 -8.11
CA LEU A 472 11.35 -14.85 -8.97
C LEU A 472 9.83 -14.98 -8.70
N GLY A 473 9.41 -14.85 -7.45
CA GLY A 473 8.01 -14.78 -7.07
C GLY A 473 7.29 -13.61 -7.74
N TYR A 474 7.91 -12.43 -7.78
CA TYR A 474 7.37 -11.28 -8.53
C TYR A 474 7.37 -11.51 -10.03
N VAL A 475 8.34 -12.24 -10.60
CA VAL A 475 8.32 -12.64 -12.02
C VAL A 475 7.08 -13.50 -12.30
N ILE A 476 6.85 -14.55 -11.51
CA ILE A 476 5.70 -15.45 -11.67
C ILE A 476 4.39 -14.68 -11.50
N ASN A 477 4.29 -13.87 -10.45
CA ASN A 477 3.12 -13.06 -10.19
C ASN A 477 2.81 -12.11 -11.36
N SER A 478 3.81 -11.37 -11.83
CA SER A 478 3.65 -10.39 -12.90
C SER A 478 3.31 -11.02 -14.25
N LEU A 479 3.97 -12.14 -14.60
CA LEU A 479 3.63 -12.89 -15.81
C LEU A 479 2.21 -13.47 -15.70
N GLY A 480 1.84 -14.00 -14.54
CA GLY A 480 0.49 -14.49 -14.25
C GLY A 480 -0.58 -13.42 -14.48
N TYR A 481 -0.40 -12.23 -13.91
CA TYR A 481 -1.32 -11.10 -14.14
C TYR A 481 -1.35 -10.63 -15.60
N SER A 482 -0.22 -10.69 -16.31
CA SER A 482 -0.15 -10.31 -17.73
C SER A 482 -0.96 -11.25 -18.63
N PHE A 483 -1.05 -12.54 -18.30
CA PHE A 483 -1.84 -13.54 -19.04
C PHE A 483 -3.22 -13.79 -18.43
N LEU A 484 -3.60 -13.07 -17.38
CA LEU A 484 -4.88 -13.23 -16.71
C LEU A 484 -6.04 -12.91 -17.67
N GLN A 485 -7.00 -13.83 -17.76
CA GLN A 485 -8.24 -13.68 -18.54
C GLN A 485 -9.45 -13.66 -17.60
N ASP A 486 -9.49 -14.60 -16.65
CA ASP A 486 -10.48 -14.64 -15.58
C ASP A 486 -9.87 -14.07 -14.27
N PRO A 487 -10.48 -13.03 -13.67
CA PRO A 487 -10.05 -12.46 -12.40
C PRO A 487 -9.87 -13.46 -11.26
N TRP A 488 -10.65 -14.55 -11.19
CA TRP A 488 -10.60 -15.50 -10.07
C TRP A 488 -9.27 -16.21 -9.91
N TYR A 489 -8.49 -16.35 -11.00
CA TYR A 489 -7.15 -16.91 -10.93
C TYR A 489 -6.15 -16.03 -10.16
N SER A 490 -6.49 -14.77 -9.87
CA SER A 490 -5.70 -13.92 -8.97
C SER A 490 -5.48 -14.56 -7.59
N LEU A 491 -6.47 -15.32 -7.07
CA LEU A 491 -6.37 -16.01 -5.79
C LEU A 491 -5.25 -17.07 -5.77
N VAL A 492 -4.98 -17.71 -6.91
CA VAL A 492 -3.89 -18.68 -7.02
C VAL A 492 -2.54 -17.95 -7.06
N LEU A 493 -2.50 -16.82 -7.78
CA LEU A 493 -1.30 -15.97 -7.85
C LEU A 493 -0.92 -15.37 -6.49
N GLU A 494 -1.87 -15.19 -5.57
CA GLU A 494 -1.56 -14.77 -4.20
C GLU A 494 -0.64 -15.74 -3.46
N GLY A 495 -0.54 -17.00 -3.89
CA GLY A 495 0.43 -17.96 -3.36
C GLY A 495 1.89 -17.49 -3.48
N THR A 496 2.21 -16.65 -4.47
CA THR A 496 3.57 -16.08 -4.59
C THR A 496 3.93 -15.16 -3.42
N ASN A 497 2.94 -14.62 -2.68
CA ASN A 497 3.17 -13.78 -1.49
C ASN A 497 3.89 -14.49 -0.35
N ILE A 498 3.90 -15.83 -0.35
CA ILE A 498 4.76 -16.60 0.55
C ILE A 498 6.21 -16.09 0.45
N PHE A 499 6.73 -15.94 -0.77
CA PHE A 499 8.10 -15.51 -1.02
C PHE A 499 8.23 -14.02 -1.31
N THR A 500 7.21 -13.36 -1.86
CA THR A 500 7.30 -11.92 -2.20
C THR A 500 7.00 -11.00 -1.02
N TYR A 501 6.39 -11.51 0.05
CA TYR A 501 6.01 -10.71 1.22
C TYR A 501 6.34 -11.41 2.56
N HIS A 502 5.77 -12.59 2.82
CA HIS A 502 5.79 -13.21 4.15
C HIS A 502 7.19 -13.65 4.59
N LEU A 503 7.81 -14.58 3.87
CA LEU A 503 9.19 -15.02 4.15
C LEU A 503 10.21 -13.95 3.81
N LEU A 504 9.93 -13.13 2.78
CA LEU A 504 10.82 -12.03 2.41
C LEU A 504 11.08 -11.12 3.60
N TRP A 505 10.02 -10.60 4.23
CA TRP A 505 10.19 -9.63 5.32
C TRP A 505 10.92 -10.23 6.53
N VAL A 506 10.66 -11.50 6.85
CA VAL A 506 11.42 -12.23 7.88
C VAL A 506 12.91 -12.29 7.52
N ALA A 507 13.24 -12.65 6.27
CA ALA A 507 14.62 -12.68 5.79
C ALA A 507 15.28 -11.29 5.81
N VAL A 508 14.56 -10.22 5.46
CA VAL A 508 15.07 -8.84 5.53
C VAL A 508 15.47 -8.49 6.96
N VAL A 509 14.62 -8.78 7.95
CA VAL A 509 14.87 -8.45 9.36
C VAL A 509 16.05 -9.27 9.91
N LEU A 510 16.09 -10.58 9.64
CA LEU A 510 17.18 -11.45 10.10
C LEU A 510 18.51 -11.09 9.45
N TYR A 511 18.54 -10.85 8.14
CA TYR A 511 19.76 -10.44 7.43
C TYR A 511 20.23 -9.04 7.86
N SER A 512 19.29 -8.11 8.08
CA SER A 512 19.62 -6.79 8.63
C SER A 512 20.28 -6.89 10.01
N HIS A 513 19.85 -7.85 10.84
CA HIS A 513 20.49 -8.10 12.12
C HIS A 513 21.89 -8.71 11.98
N GLU A 514 22.09 -9.61 11.02
CA GLU A 514 23.38 -10.25 10.75
C GLU A 514 24.44 -9.25 10.25
N ILE A 515 24.06 -8.34 9.35
CA ILE A 515 25.00 -7.35 8.78
C ILE A 515 25.20 -6.11 9.67
N ALA A 516 24.33 -5.90 10.65
CA ALA A 516 24.39 -4.71 11.49
C ALA A 516 25.53 -4.81 12.51
N PRO A 517 26.34 -3.75 12.65
CA PRO A 517 27.28 -3.64 13.77
C PRO A 517 26.54 -3.66 15.12
N GLU A 518 27.25 -4.02 16.18
CA GLU A 518 26.68 -3.95 17.54
C GLU A 518 26.13 -2.55 17.83
N GLY A 519 24.88 -2.52 18.32
CA GLY A 519 24.16 -1.28 18.61
C GLY A 519 23.55 -0.55 17.39
N LEU A 520 23.65 -1.09 16.18
CA LEU A 520 23.07 -0.51 14.95
C LEU A 520 21.98 -1.36 14.27
N THR A 521 21.63 -2.51 14.84
CA THR A 521 20.59 -3.42 14.33
C THR A 521 19.28 -2.71 13.99
N SER A 522 18.74 -1.94 14.92
CA SER A 522 17.48 -1.21 14.74
C SER A 522 17.55 -0.23 13.57
N THR A 523 18.71 0.42 13.40
CA THR A 523 18.95 1.41 12.33
C THR A 523 19.00 0.74 10.96
N VAL A 524 19.64 -0.42 10.84
CA VAL A 524 19.70 -1.16 9.57
C VAL A 524 18.31 -1.67 9.18
N ILE A 525 17.56 -2.25 10.12
CA ILE A 525 16.18 -2.71 9.88
C ILE A 525 15.28 -1.54 9.47
N ALA A 526 15.36 -0.42 10.19
CA ALA A 526 14.59 0.78 9.87
C ALA A 526 14.93 1.29 8.46
N THR A 527 16.22 1.34 8.12
CA THR A 527 16.72 1.80 6.81
C THR A 527 16.23 0.88 5.69
N ALA A 528 16.36 -0.43 5.84
CA ALA A 528 15.85 -1.41 4.88
C ALA A 528 14.33 -1.28 4.69
N GLY A 529 13.60 -1.06 5.78
CA GLY A 529 12.17 -0.76 5.75
C GLY A 529 11.81 0.52 5.00
N SER A 530 12.55 1.60 5.22
CA SER A 530 12.32 2.87 4.50
C SER A 530 12.64 2.75 3.01
N ILE A 531 13.69 2.00 2.65
CA ILE A 531 14.01 1.71 1.24
C ILE A 531 12.87 0.92 0.59
N HIS A 532 12.39 -0.15 1.22
CA HIS A 532 11.34 -1.00 0.65
C HIS A 532 9.99 -0.29 0.54
N TYR A 533 9.52 0.32 1.64
CA TYR A 533 8.14 0.78 1.78
C TYR A 533 7.95 2.28 1.54
N HIS A 534 9.02 3.08 1.39
CA HIS A 534 8.92 4.49 0.98
C HIS A 534 9.57 4.72 -0.36
N ILE A 535 10.88 4.54 -0.49
CA ILE A 535 11.60 4.86 -1.74
C ILE A 535 11.17 3.91 -2.88
N GLY A 536 11.12 2.60 -2.58
CA GLY A 536 10.55 1.59 -3.47
C GLY A 536 9.09 1.88 -3.79
N LYS A 537 8.31 2.31 -2.78
CA LYS A 537 6.90 2.69 -2.98
C LYS A 537 6.73 3.88 -3.93
N SER A 538 7.48 4.97 -3.74
CA SER A 538 7.45 6.14 -4.63
C SER A 538 7.81 5.77 -6.06
N SER A 539 8.90 5.01 -6.23
CA SER A 539 9.36 4.59 -7.56
C SER A 539 8.37 3.66 -8.26
N GLY A 540 7.80 2.69 -7.55
CA GLY A 540 6.83 1.74 -8.09
C GLY A 540 5.52 2.41 -8.52
N SER A 541 5.04 3.39 -7.75
CA SER A 541 3.87 4.19 -8.13
C SER A 541 4.13 5.05 -9.35
N LEU A 542 5.27 5.76 -9.39
CA LEU A 542 5.61 6.65 -10.50
C LEU A 542 5.84 5.89 -11.81
N ILE A 543 6.71 4.87 -11.78
CA ILE A 543 7.04 4.06 -12.95
C ILE A 543 5.79 3.28 -13.41
N GLY A 544 5.06 2.69 -12.46
CA GLY A 544 3.83 1.94 -12.74
C GLY A 544 2.75 2.79 -13.38
N GLY A 545 2.49 3.98 -12.84
CA GLY A 545 1.48 4.90 -13.36
C GLY A 545 1.77 5.34 -14.79
N LEU A 546 3.01 5.77 -15.06
CA LEU A 546 3.42 6.19 -16.40
C LEU A 546 3.30 5.07 -17.44
N ILE A 547 3.71 3.84 -17.09
CA ILE A 547 3.66 2.71 -18.03
C ILE A 547 2.21 2.25 -18.26
N MET A 548 1.38 2.22 -17.22
CA MET A 548 -0.02 1.79 -17.36
C MET A 548 -0.83 2.77 -18.20
N ASP A 549 -0.59 4.07 -18.06
CA ASP A 549 -1.23 5.11 -18.86
C ASP A 549 -0.84 5.01 -20.35
N ALA A 550 0.45 4.78 -20.63
CA ALA A 550 0.96 4.74 -22.00
C ALA A 550 0.73 3.40 -22.74
N PHE A 551 0.79 2.26 -22.04
CA PHE A 551 0.89 0.93 -22.69
C PHE A 551 -0.10 -0.14 -22.17
N ASN A 552 -1.09 0.26 -21.37
CA ASN A 552 -2.05 -0.62 -20.67
C ASN A 552 -1.42 -1.53 -19.59
N GLY A 553 -2.26 -2.12 -18.73
CA GLY A 553 -1.82 -2.93 -17.59
C GLY A 553 -1.03 -4.20 -17.94
N ARG A 554 -1.38 -4.91 -19.02
CA ARG A 554 -0.69 -6.16 -19.41
C ARG A 554 0.80 -5.94 -19.70
N VAL A 555 1.15 -4.83 -20.35
CA VAL A 555 2.53 -4.47 -20.67
C VAL A 555 3.26 -4.02 -19.40
N ALA A 556 2.60 -3.24 -18.55
CA ALA A 556 3.16 -2.80 -17.27
C ALA A 556 3.61 -3.99 -16.40
N PHE A 557 2.76 -5.01 -16.25
CA PHE A 557 3.13 -6.24 -15.54
C PHE A 557 4.33 -6.95 -16.19
N ARG A 558 4.41 -7.04 -17.52
CA ARG A 558 5.58 -7.66 -18.20
C ARG A 558 6.87 -6.90 -17.92
N VAL A 559 6.83 -5.56 -17.98
CA VAL A 559 8.02 -4.73 -17.72
C VAL A 559 8.52 -4.94 -16.29
N VAL A 560 7.62 -4.92 -15.30
CA VAL A 560 7.99 -5.18 -13.90
C VAL A 560 8.53 -6.60 -13.71
N GLY A 561 7.93 -7.59 -14.38
CA GLY A 561 8.44 -8.96 -14.40
C GLY A 561 9.86 -9.06 -15.00
N ILE A 562 10.13 -8.37 -16.11
CA ILE A 562 11.47 -8.33 -16.73
C ILE A 562 12.49 -7.66 -15.80
N ILE A 563 12.14 -6.53 -15.18
CA ILE A 563 13.01 -5.86 -14.20
C ILE A 563 13.36 -6.81 -13.06
N CYS A 564 12.37 -7.53 -12.51
CA CYS A 564 12.58 -8.49 -11.44
C CYS A 564 13.45 -9.68 -11.89
N LEU A 565 13.25 -10.18 -13.11
CA LEU A 565 14.02 -11.30 -13.67
C LEU A 565 15.49 -10.92 -13.89
N VAL A 566 15.75 -9.78 -14.52
CA VAL A 566 17.11 -9.26 -14.73
C VAL A 566 17.79 -9.05 -13.37
N SER A 567 17.07 -8.46 -12.41
CA SER A 567 17.59 -8.26 -11.05
C SER A 567 17.90 -9.57 -10.34
N ALA A 568 17.07 -10.61 -10.52
CA ALA A 568 17.30 -11.93 -9.94
C ALA A 568 18.57 -12.57 -10.49
N VAL A 569 18.78 -12.49 -11.82
CA VAL A 569 19.98 -13.00 -12.49
C VAL A 569 21.22 -12.24 -12.03
N LEU A 570 21.19 -10.90 -12.02
CA LEU A 570 22.31 -10.08 -11.59
C LEU A 570 22.68 -10.33 -10.11
N TYR A 571 21.68 -10.43 -9.23
CA TYR A 571 21.90 -10.70 -7.81
C TYR A 571 22.41 -12.13 -7.58
N ALA A 572 21.90 -13.12 -8.31
CA ALA A 572 22.42 -14.49 -8.27
C ALA A 572 23.87 -14.58 -8.76
N LEU A 573 24.21 -13.90 -9.86
CA LEU A 573 25.58 -13.81 -10.38
C LEU A 573 26.51 -13.15 -9.36
N TYR A 574 26.05 -12.06 -8.72
CA TYR A 574 26.80 -11.40 -7.65
C TYR A 574 27.11 -12.36 -6.49
N LEU A 575 26.11 -13.10 -5.98
CA LEU A 575 26.31 -14.07 -4.91
C LEU A 575 27.23 -15.22 -5.34
N TYR A 576 27.13 -15.67 -6.59
CA TYR A 576 28.01 -16.70 -7.16
C TYR A 576 29.46 -16.23 -7.22
N ILE A 577 29.73 -15.07 -7.82
CA ILE A 577 31.07 -14.49 -7.90
C ILE A 577 31.67 -14.29 -6.51
N ARG A 578 30.88 -13.76 -5.57
CA ARG A 578 31.34 -13.54 -4.21
C ARG A 578 31.76 -14.86 -3.53
N ARG A 579 30.94 -15.90 -3.65
CA ARG A 579 31.24 -17.22 -3.09
C ARG A 579 32.54 -17.77 -3.66
N THR A 580 32.72 -17.72 -4.98
CA THR A 580 33.91 -18.21 -5.65
C THR A 580 35.17 -17.44 -5.26
N CYS A 581 35.10 -16.11 -5.15
CA CYS A 581 36.23 -15.30 -4.68
C CYS A 581 36.66 -15.67 -3.25
N PHE A 582 35.73 -15.94 -2.34
CA PHE A 582 36.08 -16.38 -0.98
C PHE A 582 36.67 -17.79 -0.93
N THR A 583 36.23 -18.71 -1.80
CA THR A 583 36.80 -20.06 -1.88
C THR A 583 38.24 -20.02 -2.43
N ILE A 584 38.51 -19.24 -3.47
CA ILE A 584 39.85 -19.11 -4.07
C ILE A 584 40.86 -18.53 -3.06
N VAL A 585 40.45 -17.53 -2.26
CA VAL A 585 41.30 -16.94 -1.21
C VAL A 585 41.63 -17.96 -0.10
N ARG A 586 40.78 -18.96 0.14
CA ARG A 586 41.06 -20.04 1.11
C ARG A 586 41.97 -21.13 0.55
N GLU A 587 41.90 -21.42 -0.75
CA GLU A 587 42.71 -22.46 -1.39
C GLU A 587 44.14 -21.98 -1.72
N HIS A 588 44.35 -20.68 -1.88
CA HIS A 588 45.67 -20.07 -1.99
C HIS A 588 45.90 -19.03 -0.88
N PRO A 589 46.28 -19.46 0.35
CA PRO A 589 46.92 -18.56 1.29
C PRO A 589 48.31 -18.25 0.72
N ALA A 590 48.39 -17.20 -0.11
CA ALA A 590 49.67 -16.74 -0.63
C ALA A 590 50.61 -16.49 0.57
N GLY A 591 51.74 -17.19 0.58
CA GLY A 591 52.84 -16.93 1.50
C GLY A 591 53.32 -15.49 1.29
N ILE A 592 52.85 -14.60 2.16
CA ILE A 592 53.34 -13.24 2.31
C ILE A 592 53.48 -13.05 3.81
N GLU A 593 54.72 -13.03 4.28
CA GLU A 593 55.07 -12.53 5.59
C GLU A 593 54.51 -11.11 5.77
N ASP A 594 53.77 -10.97 6.86
CA ASP A 594 53.51 -9.80 7.68
C ASP A 594 53.82 -8.40 7.11
N GLN A 595 52.76 -7.64 6.81
CA GLN A 595 52.66 -6.21 7.17
C GLN A 595 51.20 -5.73 7.05
N GLY A 596 50.51 -5.64 8.19
CA GLY A 596 49.51 -4.61 8.48
C GLY A 596 48.24 -4.52 7.63
N ARG A 597 47.40 -5.57 7.59
CA ARG A 597 45.97 -5.43 7.22
C ARG A 597 45.05 -5.79 8.38
N PRO A 598 43.98 -5.02 8.62
CA PRO A 598 43.02 -5.30 9.67
C PRO A 598 42.26 -6.60 9.36
N ASN A 599 42.14 -7.45 10.39
CA ASN A 599 41.44 -8.73 10.36
C ASN A 599 40.04 -8.60 9.72
N VAL A 600 39.89 -9.16 8.52
CA VAL A 600 38.59 -9.38 7.90
C VAL A 600 37.91 -10.47 8.72
N VAL A 601 36.87 -10.07 9.46
CA VAL A 601 35.98 -11.00 10.17
C VAL A 601 35.44 -12.00 9.15
N THR A 602 35.86 -13.26 9.30
CA THR A 602 35.32 -14.40 8.57
C THR A 602 33.82 -14.51 8.84
N MET A 603 33.01 -14.10 7.87
CA MET A 603 31.62 -14.54 7.74
C MET A 603 31.62 -16.06 7.54
N LYS A 604 31.15 -16.81 8.54
CA LYS A 604 30.68 -18.17 8.31
C LYS A 604 29.40 -18.05 7.51
N VAL A 605 29.49 -18.23 6.20
CA VAL A 605 28.33 -18.55 5.37
C VAL A 605 27.98 -20.01 5.68
N THR A 606 26.95 -20.20 6.49
CA THR A 606 26.22 -21.48 6.63
C THR A 606 24.76 -21.25 6.32
#